data_AF-A0A920V7Y3-F1
#
_entry.id   AF-A0A920V7Y3-F1
#
_cell.length_a   1.000
_cell.length_b   1.000
_cell.length_c   1.000
_cell.angle_alpha   90.00
_cell.angle_beta   90.00
_cell.angle_gamma   90.00
#
_symmetry.space_group_name_H-M   'P 1'
#
loop_
_entity.id
_entity.type
_entity.pdbx_description
1 polymer ?
#
loop_
_entity_poly.entity_id
_entity_poly.type
_entity_poly.pdbx_seq_one_letter_code
_entity_poly.pdbx_strand_id
1 'polypeptide(L)'
;MWVVGFLGMAIKLTEVSLAMIHRDLTDSENPSGGPMWVVERNLGGKGPVLKLIGKLIAGTFCFALIINTITAGNMFQAWNVANLTQSYFGVPTLLTGLILAIVVGAVIIGGIKRIGAVASRLVPFMLVLYVLACIFVLVINFDAIPKMLALIVTSAFSPLEASNAFIGGTAGYAFMYGMQRALFSNEAGQGSSGIAHSAAKTDEPIREGIVAGLEPFIELLWYAQ
;
A
#
# COMPACT_ATOMS: atom_id res chain seq x y z
N MET A 1 -7.23 12.45 -0.71
CA MET A 1 -6.13 11.56 -1.12
C MET A 1 -4.78 12.28 -1.11
N TRP A 2 -4.61 13.38 -1.86
CA TRP A 2 -3.31 14.10 -1.96
C TRP A 2 -2.65 14.46 -0.64
N VAL A 3 -3.40 15.08 0.28
CA VAL A 3 -2.89 15.45 1.62
C VAL A 3 -2.43 14.20 2.40
N VAL A 4 -3.21 13.12 2.36
CA VAL A 4 -2.92 11.87 3.09
C VAL A 4 -1.72 11.15 2.48
N GLY A 5 -1.58 11.14 1.15
CA GLY A 5 -0.39 10.57 0.51
C GLY A 5 0.89 11.34 0.82
N PHE A 6 0.83 12.69 0.80
CA PHE A 6 1.96 13.53 1.18
C PHE A 6 2.41 13.28 2.64
N LEU A 7 1.47 13.27 3.59
CA LEU A 7 1.79 12.94 4.98
C LEU A 7 2.23 11.47 5.13
N GLY A 8 1.67 10.58 4.31
CA GLY A 8 2.04 9.17 4.22
C GLY A 8 3.49 8.94 3.84
N MET A 9 4.11 9.83 3.05
CA MET A 9 5.54 9.75 2.73
C MET A 9 6.41 9.76 3.99
N ALA A 10 6.13 10.70 4.91
CA ALA A 10 6.88 10.83 6.16
C ALA A 10 6.66 9.62 7.09
N ILE A 11 5.42 9.11 7.14
CA ILE A 11 5.06 7.92 7.91
C ILE A 11 5.83 6.71 7.37
N LYS A 12 5.70 6.43 6.08
CA LYS A 12 6.34 5.26 5.45
C LYS A 12 7.87 5.32 5.54
N LEU A 13 8.46 6.50 5.35
CA LEU A 13 9.90 6.71 5.55
C LEU A 13 10.32 6.29 6.95
N THR A 14 9.57 6.71 7.98
CA THR A 14 9.87 6.40 9.37
C THR A 14 9.69 4.91 9.66
N GLU A 15 8.60 4.31 9.19
CA GLU A 15 8.31 2.88 9.37
C GLU A 15 9.39 1.99 8.77
N VAL A 16 9.78 2.26 7.53
CA VAL A 16 10.79 1.47 6.82
C VAL A 16 12.17 1.69 7.43
N SER A 17 12.54 2.92 7.78
CA SER A 17 13.81 3.20 8.45
C SER A 17 13.92 2.43 9.77
N LEU A 18 12.87 2.43 10.59
CA LEU A 18 12.85 1.69 11.85
C LEU A 18 12.90 0.18 11.62
N ALA A 19 12.14 -0.34 10.66
CA ALA A 19 12.16 -1.76 10.31
C ALA A 19 13.55 -2.22 9.86
N MET A 20 14.24 -1.41 9.05
CA MET A 20 15.60 -1.68 8.57
C MET A 20 16.65 -1.66 9.68
N ILE A 21 16.51 -0.78 10.68
CA ILE A 21 17.39 -0.75 11.86
C ILE A 21 17.18 -1.99 12.74
N HIS A 22 15.94 -2.47 12.86
CA HIS A 22 15.56 -3.55 13.78
C HIS A 22 15.37 -4.91 13.11
N ARG A 23 15.75 -5.06 11.84
CA ARG A 23 15.61 -6.33 11.12
C ARG A 23 16.55 -7.41 11.67
N ASP A 24 16.13 -8.65 11.52
CA ASP A 24 16.91 -9.83 11.74
C ASP A 24 17.65 -10.23 10.45
N LEU A 25 18.96 -10.39 10.58
CA LEU A 25 19.89 -10.77 9.52
C LEU A 25 20.57 -12.11 9.82
N THR A 26 20.05 -12.88 10.78
CA THR A 26 20.57 -14.22 11.12
C THR A 26 20.61 -15.14 9.90
N ASP A 27 19.59 -15.08 9.04
CA ASP A 27 19.61 -15.65 7.69
C ASP A 27 19.80 -14.52 6.66
N SER A 28 21.02 -14.38 6.13
CA SER A 28 21.35 -13.36 5.12
C SER A 28 20.58 -13.54 3.81
N GLU A 29 20.07 -14.74 3.53
CA GLU A 29 19.32 -15.05 2.30
C GLU A 29 17.81 -14.88 2.49
N ASN A 30 17.35 -14.83 3.74
CA ASN A 30 15.97 -14.57 4.13
C ASN A 30 15.86 -13.64 5.35
N PRO A 31 16.27 -12.37 5.22
CA PRO A 31 16.17 -11.40 6.30
C PRO A 31 14.69 -11.15 6.67
N SER A 32 14.44 -10.94 7.96
CA SER A 32 13.10 -10.75 8.50
C SER A 32 13.03 -9.43 9.26
N GLY A 33 12.09 -8.56 8.93
CA GLY A 33 11.93 -7.28 9.64
C GLY A 33 10.50 -6.78 9.55
N GLY A 34 10.25 -5.61 10.14
CA GLY A 34 8.93 -5.00 10.23
C GLY A 34 8.58 -4.52 11.63
N PRO A 35 7.36 -3.97 11.82
CA PRO A 35 6.96 -3.33 13.07
C PRO A 35 6.99 -4.26 14.30
N MET A 36 6.71 -5.55 14.11
CA MET A 36 6.81 -6.56 15.17
C MET A 36 8.22 -6.62 15.77
N TRP A 37 9.25 -6.55 14.93
CA TRP A 37 10.65 -6.55 15.36
C TRP A 37 11.05 -5.22 16.00
N VAL A 38 10.55 -4.10 15.46
CA VAL A 38 10.79 -2.77 16.02
C VAL A 38 10.27 -2.71 17.46
N VAL A 39 9.03 -3.12 17.69
CA VAL A 39 8.40 -3.07 19.02
C VAL A 39 9.07 -4.04 19.99
N GLU A 40 9.32 -5.29 19.58
CA GLU A 40 9.94 -6.28 20.44
C GLU A 40 11.35 -5.86 20.89
N ARG A 41 12.18 -5.34 19.98
CA ARG A 41 13.56 -4.94 20.30
C ARG A 41 13.63 -3.65 21.13
N ASN A 42 12.80 -2.64 20.82
CA ASN A 42 12.82 -1.37 21.55
C ASN A 42 12.24 -1.46 22.97
N LEU A 43 11.19 -2.26 23.18
CA LEU A 43 10.58 -2.44 24.49
C LEU A 43 11.25 -3.56 25.29
N GLY A 44 11.76 -4.60 24.61
CA GLY A 44 12.38 -5.76 25.24
C GLY A 44 13.64 -5.46 26.05
N GLY A 45 14.39 -4.40 25.69
CA GLY A 45 15.58 -3.96 26.40
C GLY A 45 15.33 -3.11 27.65
N LYS A 46 14.09 -2.68 27.90
CA LYS A 46 13.76 -1.68 28.94
C LYS A 46 13.20 -2.27 30.24
N GLY A 47 13.05 -3.59 30.32
CA GLY A 47 12.62 -4.30 31.53
C GLY A 47 11.64 -5.46 31.26
N PRO A 48 11.43 -6.36 32.23
CA PRO A 48 10.62 -7.57 32.04
C PRO A 48 9.16 -7.29 31.72
N VAL A 49 8.57 -6.24 32.32
CA VAL A 49 7.17 -5.83 32.06
C VAL A 49 7.03 -5.27 30.64
N LEU A 50 7.93 -4.37 30.23
CA LEU A 50 7.90 -3.79 28.88
C LEU A 50 8.18 -4.84 27.79
N LYS A 51 9.01 -5.84 28.09
CA LYS A 51 9.24 -6.99 27.19
C LYS A 51 7.95 -7.78 26.95
N LEU A 52 7.15 -8.03 27.99
CA LEU A 52 5.87 -8.71 27.85
C LEU A 52 4.89 -7.88 27.01
N ILE A 53 4.77 -6.58 27.30
CA ILE A 53 3.91 -5.65 26.55
C ILE A 53 4.34 -5.62 25.08
N GLY A 54 5.64 -5.50 24.79
CA GLY A 54 6.16 -5.47 23.44
C GLY A 54 5.85 -6.75 22.64
N LYS A 55 5.97 -7.92 23.28
CA LYS A 55 5.58 -9.19 22.65
C LYS A 55 4.09 -9.29 22.37
N LEU A 56 3.24 -8.78 23.27
CA LEU A 56 1.79 -8.76 23.04
C LEU A 56 1.42 -7.86 21.86
N ILE A 57 1.99 -6.66 21.79
CA ILE A 57 1.76 -5.72 20.67
C ILE A 57 2.28 -6.29 19.35
N ALA A 58 3.48 -6.89 19.36
CA ALA A 58 4.02 -7.56 18.17
C ALA A 58 3.12 -8.73 17.72
N GLY A 59 2.62 -9.53 18.67
CA GLY A 59 1.70 -10.62 18.40
C GLY A 59 0.36 -10.16 17.81
N THR A 60 -0.24 -9.10 18.36
CA THR A 60 -1.50 -8.55 17.83
C THR A 60 -1.31 -7.94 16.44
N PHE A 61 -0.18 -7.27 16.19
CA PHE A 61 0.19 -6.78 14.87
C PHE A 61 0.31 -7.93 13.85
N CYS A 62 1.05 -8.99 14.18
CA CYS A 62 1.19 -10.15 13.29
C CYS A 62 -0.17 -10.79 12.97
N PHE A 63 -1.05 -10.94 13.97
CA PHE A 63 -2.39 -11.48 13.75
C PHE A 63 -3.23 -10.60 12.82
N ALA A 64 -3.24 -9.28 13.06
CA ALA A 64 -3.95 -8.32 12.21
C ALA A 64 -3.39 -8.30 10.78
N LEU A 65 -2.06 -8.38 10.64
CA LEU A 65 -1.39 -8.42 9.34
C LEU A 65 -1.76 -9.67 8.53
N ILE A 66 -1.83 -10.84 9.17
CA ILE A 66 -2.25 -12.09 8.50
C ILE A 66 -3.67 -11.94 7.95
N ILE A 67 -4.59 -11.42 8.77
CA ILE A 67 -5.97 -11.16 8.33
C ILE A 67 -5.99 -10.17 7.17
N ASN A 68 -5.28 -9.05 7.28
CA ASN A 68 -5.20 -8.03 6.23
C ASN A 68 -4.64 -8.60 4.91
N THR A 69 -3.60 -9.44 4.99
CA THR A 69 -2.98 -10.05 3.81
C THR A 69 -3.95 -10.98 3.09
N ILE A 70 -4.76 -11.75 3.83
CA ILE A 70 -5.76 -12.64 3.25
C ILE A 70 -6.90 -11.82 2.63
N THR A 71 -7.42 -10.82 3.33
CA THR A 71 -8.61 -10.08 2.89
C THR A 71 -8.30 -9.00 1.86
N ALA A 72 -7.50 -8.00 2.23
CA ALA A 72 -7.14 -6.87 1.38
C ALA A 72 -6.11 -7.25 0.31
N GLY A 73 -5.07 -7.99 0.72
CA GLY A 73 -3.95 -8.35 -0.17
C GLY A 73 -4.31 -9.40 -1.23
N ASN A 74 -5.21 -10.34 -0.92
CA ASN A 74 -5.56 -11.44 -1.83
C ASN A 74 -7.02 -11.40 -2.27
N MET A 75 -7.98 -11.63 -1.37
CA MET A 75 -9.39 -11.82 -1.74
C MET A 75 -9.96 -10.64 -2.52
N PHE A 76 -9.72 -9.42 -2.05
CA PHE A 76 -10.22 -8.21 -2.70
C PHE A 76 -9.63 -8.03 -4.11
N GLN A 77 -8.32 -8.24 -4.27
CA GLN A 77 -7.63 -8.07 -5.55
C GLN A 77 -8.07 -9.13 -6.58
N ALA A 78 -8.10 -10.40 -6.18
CA ALA A 78 -8.54 -11.49 -7.06
C ALA A 78 -10.02 -11.33 -7.47
N TRP A 79 -10.87 -10.88 -6.54
CA TRP A 79 -12.28 -10.62 -6.81
C TRP A 79 -12.50 -9.50 -7.83
N ASN A 80 -11.77 -8.39 -7.71
CA ASN A 80 -11.85 -7.29 -8.69
C ASN A 80 -11.43 -7.76 -10.10
N VAL A 81 -10.32 -8.50 -10.22
CA VAL A 81 -9.88 -9.04 -11.52
C VAL A 81 -10.93 -9.99 -12.09
N ALA A 82 -11.49 -10.89 -11.28
CA ALA A 82 -12.50 -11.84 -11.74
C ALA A 82 -13.77 -11.13 -12.24
N ASN A 83 -14.28 -10.14 -11.51
CA ASN A 83 -15.47 -9.38 -11.91
C ASN A 83 -15.23 -8.56 -13.18
N LEU A 84 -14.12 -7.81 -13.26
CA LEU A 84 -13.81 -7.03 -14.46
C LEU A 84 -13.68 -7.96 -15.68
N THR A 85 -13.01 -9.10 -15.52
CA THR A 85 -12.87 -10.07 -16.61
C THR A 85 -14.22 -10.63 -17.05
N GLN A 86 -15.12 -10.92 -16.10
CA GLN A 86 -16.48 -11.35 -16.41
C GLN A 86 -17.28 -10.26 -17.13
N SER A 87 -17.24 -9.02 -16.64
CA SER A 87 -18.02 -7.91 -17.19
C SER A 87 -17.57 -7.52 -18.60
N TYR A 88 -16.27 -7.51 -18.88
CA TYR A 88 -15.74 -7.08 -20.19
C TYR A 88 -15.59 -8.22 -21.20
N PHE A 89 -15.24 -9.43 -20.74
CA PHE A 89 -14.90 -10.56 -21.63
C PHE A 89 -15.83 -11.77 -21.48
N GLY A 90 -16.80 -11.72 -20.56
CA GLY A 90 -17.75 -12.82 -20.35
C GLY A 90 -17.14 -14.08 -19.71
N VAL A 91 -15.88 -14.03 -19.27
CA VAL A 91 -15.20 -15.20 -18.69
C VAL A 91 -15.76 -15.49 -17.29
N PRO A 92 -16.13 -16.75 -16.97
CA PRO A 92 -16.60 -17.10 -15.64
C PRO A 92 -15.57 -16.80 -14.54
N THR A 93 -16.03 -16.19 -13.44
CA THR A 93 -15.17 -15.78 -12.31
C THR A 93 -14.37 -16.94 -11.72
N LEU A 94 -14.97 -18.13 -11.64
CA LEU A 94 -14.29 -19.34 -11.15
C LEU A 94 -13.09 -19.72 -12.02
N LEU A 95 -13.21 -19.60 -13.35
CA LEU A 95 -12.14 -19.90 -14.28
C LEU A 95 -11.01 -18.87 -14.14
N THR A 96 -11.34 -17.58 -14.07
CA THR A 96 -10.36 -16.51 -13.81
C THR A 96 -9.61 -16.74 -12.50
N GLY A 97 -10.33 -17.09 -11.42
CA GLY A 97 -9.74 -17.41 -10.12
C GLY A 97 -8.80 -18.62 -10.16
N LEU A 98 -9.17 -19.69 -10.87
CA LEU A 98 -8.32 -20.87 -11.05
C LEU A 98 -7.01 -20.54 -11.77
N ILE A 99 -7.09 -19.77 -12.87
CA ILE A 99 -5.92 -19.33 -13.63
C ILE A 99 -5.02 -18.45 -12.76
N LEU A 100 -5.60 -17.47 -12.05
CA LEU A 100 -4.85 -16.63 -11.12
C LEU A 100 -4.15 -17.45 -10.03
N ALA A 101 -4.84 -18.41 -9.43
CA ALA A 101 -4.27 -19.27 -8.39
C ALA A 101 -3.06 -20.06 -8.89
N ILE A 102 -3.13 -20.63 -10.11
CA ILE A 102 -2.02 -21.37 -10.72
C ILE A 102 -0.83 -20.44 -11.00
N VAL A 103 -1.08 -19.29 -11.63
CA VAL A 103 -0.02 -18.33 -12.02
C VAL A 103 0.66 -17.76 -10.78
N VAL A 104 -0.11 -17.30 -9.80
CA VAL A 104 0.41 -16.73 -8.54
C VAL A 104 1.12 -17.81 -7.73
N GLY A 105 0.54 -19.02 -7.62
CA GLY A 105 1.16 -20.15 -6.95
C GLY A 105 2.52 -20.51 -7.54
N ALA A 106 2.65 -20.52 -8.87
CA ALA A 106 3.91 -20.77 -9.55
C ALA A 106 5.01 -19.74 -9.18
N VAL A 107 4.64 -18.49 -8.87
CA VAL A 107 5.59 -17.45 -8.44
C VAL A 107 5.94 -17.59 -6.95
N ILE A 108 4.93 -17.76 -6.07
CA ILE A 108 5.12 -17.79 -4.62
C ILE A 108 5.95 -18.99 -4.16
N ILE A 109 5.77 -20.17 -4.77
CA ILE A 109 6.52 -21.39 -4.41
C ILE A 109 8.04 -21.20 -4.55
N GLY A 110 8.50 -20.27 -5.38
CA GLY A 110 9.93 -19.96 -5.53
C GLY A 110 10.52 -19.01 -4.49
N GLY A 111 9.73 -18.55 -3.50
CA GLY A 111 10.19 -17.67 -2.42
C GLY A 111 10.46 -16.21 -2.83
N ILE A 112 10.96 -15.42 -1.89
CA ILE A 112 11.08 -13.95 -2.01
C ILE A 112 11.92 -13.49 -3.20
N LYS A 113 12.98 -14.24 -3.55
CA LYS A 113 13.83 -13.94 -4.71
C LYS A 113 13.06 -14.05 -6.03
N ARG A 114 12.23 -15.09 -6.19
CA ARG A 114 11.42 -15.27 -7.40
C ARG A 114 10.32 -14.23 -7.47
N ILE A 115 9.69 -13.92 -6.34
CA ILE A 115 8.68 -12.84 -6.23
C ILE A 115 9.30 -11.52 -6.70
N GLY A 116 10.45 -11.13 -6.16
CA GLY A 116 11.17 -9.92 -6.57
C GLY A 116 11.59 -9.91 -8.04
N ALA A 117 12.06 -11.05 -8.57
CA ALA A 117 12.45 -11.17 -9.98
C ALA A 117 11.26 -11.03 -10.96
N VAL A 118 10.07 -11.49 -10.58
CA VAL A 118 8.85 -11.31 -11.38
C VAL A 118 8.33 -9.88 -11.24
N ALA A 119 8.21 -9.38 -10.00
CA ALA A 119 7.72 -8.03 -9.72
C ALA A 119 8.57 -6.94 -10.38
N SER A 120 9.90 -7.06 -10.35
CA SER A 120 10.82 -6.10 -10.98
C SER A 120 10.66 -5.97 -12.50
N ARG A 121 10.07 -6.98 -13.17
CA ARG A 121 9.76 -6.90 -14.62
C ARG A 121 8.32 -6.50 -14.86
N LEU A 122 7.39 -7.04 -14.07
CA LEU A 122 5.95 -6.82 -14.23
C LEU A 122 5.55 -5.40 -13.84
N VAL A 123 6.04 -4.89 -12.70
CA VAL A 123 5.67 -3.56 -12.17
C VAL A 123 6.04 -2.43 -13.14
N PRO A 124 7.27 -2.33 -13.68
CA PRO A 124 7.59 -1.27 -14.63
C PRO A 124 6.79 -1.36 -15.92
N PHE A 125 6.54 -2.58 -16.41
CA PHE A 125 5.72 -2.80 -17.62
C PHE A 125 4.28 -2.34 -17.40
N MET A 126 3.68 -2.73 -16.28
CA MET A 126 2.32 -2.33 -15.88
C MET A 126 2.22 -0.80 -15.76
N LEU A 127 3.21 -0.17 -15.13
CA LEU A 127 3.27 1.29 -14.97
C LEU A 127 3.33 2.01 -16.31
N VAL A 128 4.19 1.57 -17.22
CA VAL A 128 4.31 2.18 -18.55
C VAL A 128 3.00 2.08 -19.32
N LEU A 129 2.35 0.91 -19.33
CA LEU A 129 1.06 0.75 -19.99
C LEU A 129 -0.02 1.66 -19.41
N TYR A 130 -0.11 1.72 -18.08
CA TYR A 130 -1.09 2.56 -17.39
C TYR A 130 -0.88 4.04 -17.69
N VAL A 131 0.35 4.54 -17.53
CA VAL A 131 0.70 5.95 -17.77
C VAL A 131 0.46 6.33 -19.23
N LEU A 132 0.80 5.46 -20.20
CA LEU A 132 0.53 5.72 -21.62
C LEU A 132 -0.98 5.81 -21.90
N ALA A 133 -1.79 4.91 -21.34
CA ALA A 133 -3.24 4.97 -21.48
C ALA A 133 -3.83 6.24 -20.86
N CYS A 134 -3.37 6.64 -19.67
CA CYS A 134 -3.78 7.88 -19.03
C CYS A 134 -3.40 9.11 -19.85
N ILE A 135 -2.15 9.20 -20.32
CA ILE A 135 -1.69 10.31 -21.16
C ILE A 135 -2.52 10.38 -22.44
N PHE A 136 -2.80 9.25 -23.08
CA PHE A 136 -3.63 9.19 -24.28
C PHE A 136 -5.03 9.79 -24.03
N VAL A 137 -5.70 9.38 -22.95
CA VAL A 137 -7.03 9.91 -22.58
C VAL A 137 -6.97 11.40 -22.23
N LEU A 138 -5.93 11.84 -21.51
CA LEU A 138 -5.74 13.25 -21.15
C LEU A 138 -5.49 14.14 -22.36
N VAL A 139 -4.72 13.68 -23.35
CA VAL A 139 -4.46 14.42 -24.59
C VAL A 139 -5.75 14.55 -25.42
N ILE A 140 -6.55 13.49 -25.52
CA ILE A 140 -7.84 13.53 -26.24
C ILE A 140 -8.84 14.47 -25.55
N ASN A 141 -8.79 14.56 -24.22
CA ASN A 141 -9.74 15.36 -23.42
C ASN A 141 -9.07 16.59 -22.79
N PHE A 142 -8.06 17.17 -23.45
CA PHE A 142 -7.24 18.23 -22.88
C PHE A 142 -8.06 19.42 -22.38
N ASP A 143 -9.10 19.80 -23.12
CA ASP A 143 -9.99 20.92 -22.79
C ASP A 143 -10.82 20.69 -21.51
N ALA A 144 -11.00 19.43 -21.10
CA ALA A 144 -11.74 19.08 -19.89
C ALA A 144 -10.88 19.14 -18.62
N ILE A 145 -9.55 19.15 -18.75
CA ILE A 145 -8.61 19.10 -17.61
C ILE A 145 -8.83 20.27 -16.64
N PRO A 146 -8.90 21.55 -17.09
CA PRO A 146 -9.07 22.66 -16.15
C PRO A 146 -10.40 22.59 -15.39
N LYS A 147 -11.49 22.17 -16.07
CA LYS A 147 -12.80 22.01 -15.44
C LYS A 147 -12.80 20.90 -14.39
N MET A 148 -12.14 19.78 -14.68
CA MET A 148 -12.00 18.65 -13.77
C MET A 148 -11.18 19.04 -12.53
N LEU A 149 -10.05 19.74 -12.68
CA LEU A 149 -9.25 20.22 -11.55
C LEU A 149 -10.03 21.22 -10.68
N ALA A 150 -10.76 22.15 -11.30
CA ALA A 150 -11.63 23.07 -10.58
C ALA A 150 -12.70 22.31 -9.78
N LEU A 151 -13.32 21.29 -10.38
CA LEU A 151 -14.32 20.44 -9.71
C LEU A 151 -13.72 19.69 -8.50
N ILE A 152 -12.50 19.16 -8.59
CA ILE A 152 -11.84 18.50 -7.46
C ILE A 152 -11.70 19.45 -6.27
N VAL A 153 -11.21 20.68 -6.53
CA VAL A 153 -10.98 21.67 -5.46
C VAL A 153 -12.30 22.17 -4.90
N THR A 154 -13.26 22.54 -5.77
CA THR A 154 -14.56 23.03 -5.30
C THR A 154 -15.29 21.94 -4.52
N SER A 155 -15.39 20.70 -5.02
CA SER A 155 -16.04 19.61 -4.30
C SER A 155 -15.34 19.22 -2.99
N ALA A 156 -14.01 19.35 -2.90
CA ALA A 156 -13.28 19.07 -1.67
C ALA A 156 -13.52 20.11 -0.57
N PHE A 157 -13.75 21.37 -0.93
CA PHE A 157 -13.88 22.49 0.01
C PHE A 157 -15.27 23.14 0.02
N SER A 158 -16.25 22.63 -0.75
CA SER A 158 -17.56 23.24 -0.86
C SER A 158 -18.35 23.09 0.45
N PRO A 159 -18.82 24.19 1.05
CA PRO A 159 -19.74 24.16 2.17
C PRO A 159 -21.17 23.93 1.66
N LEU A 160 -21.44 22.79 1.02
CA LEU A 160 -22.79 22.45 0.60
C LEU A 160 -23.54 21.76 1.75
N GLU A 161 -24.54 22.48 2.23
CA GLU A 161 -25.60 22.14 3.18
C GLU A 161 -25.22 21.94 4.66
N ALA A 162 -24.89 23.06 5.30
CA ALA A 162 -25.06 23.24 6.74
C ALA A 162 -26.55 23.34 7.14
N SER A 163 -27.41 22.45 6.66
CA SER A 163 -28.83 22.47 7.04
C SER A 163 -29.14 21.57 8.23
N ASN A 164 -28.50 20.41 8.43
CA ASN A 164 -28.77 19.55 9.61
C ASN A 164 -27.73 18.45 9.94
N ALA A 165 -26.56 18.40 9.28
CA ALA A 165 -25.56 17.39 9.59
C ALA A 165 -24.43 17.99 10.45
N PHE A 166 -24.34 17.50 11.69
CA PHE A 166 -23.21 17.59 12.62
C PHE A 166 -21.88 17.97 11.92
N ILE A 167 -21.22 19.02 12.42
CA ILE A 167 -19.89 19.56 12.00
C ILE A 167 -19.08 18.51 11.22
N GLY A 168 -19.12 18.54 9.87
CA GLY A 168 -18.40 17.58 8.99
C GLY A 168 -19.17 16.94 7.81
N GLY A 169 -20.45 17.24 7.61
CA GLY A 169 -21.39 16.48 6.76
C GLY A 169 -21.02 16.16 5.30
N THR A 170 -20.14 16.91 4.62
CA THR A 170 -19.75 16.62 3.22
C THR A 170 -18.23 16.68 3.01
N ALA A 171 -17.58 17.76 3.45
CA ALA A 171 -16.12 17.86 3.40
C ALA A 171 -15.42 16.84 4.32
N GLY A 172 -15.97 16.59 5.51
CA GLY A 172 -15.46 15.55 6.43
C GLY A 172 -15.64 14.15 5.85
N TYR A 173 -16.79 13.87 5.20
CA TYR A 173 -17.02 12.62 4.50
C TYR A 173 -16.06 12.42 3.32
N ALA A 174 -15.89 13.44 2.46
CA ALA A 174 -14.95 13.41 1.34
C ALA A 174 -13.50 13.21 1.81
N PHE A 175 -13.12 13.85 2.92
CA PHE A 175 -11.83 13.64 3.57
C PHE A 175 -11.68 12.21 4.09
N MET A 176 -12.66 11.70 4.85
CA MET A 176 -12.63 10.33 5.38
C MET A 176 -12.54 9.28 4.28
N TYR A 177 -13.35 9.43 3.22
CA TYR A 177 -13.33 8.53 2.07
C TYR A 177 -11.99 8.62 1.32
N GLY A 178 -11.51 9.84 1.09
CA GLY A 178 -10.22 10.08 0.46
C GLY A 178 -9.03 9.62 1.32
N MET A 179 -9.18 9.55 2.64
CA MET A 179 -8.18 8.99 3.56
C MET A 179 -8.20 7.46 3.52
N GLN A 180 -9.38 6.84 3.59
CA GLN A 180 -9.53 5.38 3.47
C GLN A 180 -8.93 4.86 2.16
N ARG A 181 -9.23 5.51 1.04
CA ARG A 181 -8.68 5.16 -0.28
C ARG A 181 -7.17 5.36 -0.34
N ALA A 182 -6.65 6.48 0.18
CA ALA A 182 -5.22 6.74 0.17
C ALA A 182 -4.45 5.71 1.01
N LEU A 183 -4.91 5.42 2.24
CA LEU A 183 -4.28 4.44 3.13
C LEU A 183 -4.33 3.01 2.56
N PHE A 184 -5.40 2.67 1.84
CA PHE A 184 -5.51 1.37 1.17
C PHE A 184 -4.57 1.26 -0.04
N SER A 185 -4.40 2.35 -0.79
CA SER A 185 -3.57 2.36 -1.99
C SER A 185 -2.08 2.40 -1.69
N ASN A 186 -1.66 3.18 -0.67
CA ASN A 186 -0.25 3.41 -0.40
C ASN A 186 0.31 2.66 0.81
N GLU A 187 -0.55 2.01 1.59
CA GLU A 187 -0.19 1.25 2.80
C GLU A 187 0.62 2.05 3.84
N ALA A 188 0.65 3.38 3.76
CA ALA A 188 1.38 4.22 4.72
C ALA A 188 0.69 4.14 6.08
N GLY A 189 1.43 3.79 7.14
CA GLY A 189 0.85 3.60 8.47
C GLY A 189 0.28 2.20 8.71
N GLN A 190 0.28 1.31 7.71
CA GLN A 190 -0.10 -0.10 7.90
C GLN A 190 1.06 -0.96 8.41
N GLY A 191 2.30 -0.55 8.17
CA GLY A 191 3.50 -1.26 8.64
C GLY A 191 3.90 -2.50 7.84
N SER A 192 3.17 -2.87 6.79
CA SER A 192 3.47 -3.97 5.86
C SER A 192 4.70 -3.68 4.99
N SER A 193 4.84 -2.45 4.49
CA SER A 193 5.95 -2.01 3.63
C SER A 193 7.33 -2.32 4.26
N GLY A 194 7.49 -2.07 5.57
CA GLY A 194 8.73 -2.37 6.29
C GLY A 194 9.16 -3.84 6.22
N ILE A 195 8.24 -4.78 6.03
CA ILE A 195 8.53 -6.21 5.90
C ILE A 195 9.19 -6.51 4.56
N ALA A 196 8.66 -5.95 3.46
CA ALA A 196 9.21 -6.12 2.12
C ALA A 196 10.58 -5.44 1.98
N HIS A 197 10.70 -4.20 2.45
CA HIS A 197 11.98 -3.46 2.38
C HIS A 197 13.07 -4.07 3.28
N SER A 198 12.70 -4.83 4.32
CA SER A 198 13.69 -5.53 5.15
C SER A 198 14.55 -6.52 4.36
N ALA A 199 14.07 -6.97 3.19
CA ALA A 199 14.82 -7.81 2.25
C ALA A 199 15.86 -7.05 1.39
N ALA A 200 15.84 -5.72 1.40
CA ALA A 200 16.78 -4.91 0.62
C ALA A 200 18.21 -5.03 1.16
N LYS A 201 19.17 -5.25 0.26
CA LYS A 201 20.60 -5.24 0.59
C LYS A 201 21.11 -3.80 0.55
N THR A 202 21.01 -3.10 1.68
CA THR A 202 21.59 -1.77 1.89
C THR A 202 22.41 -1.75 3.18
N ASP A 203 23.50 -0.96 3.14
CA ASP A 203 24.36 -0.68 4.28
C ASP A 203 23.80 0.45 5.16
N GLU A 204 22.97 1.31 4.57
CA GLU A 204 22.35 2.46 5.24
C GLU A 204 20.82 2.27 5.31
N PRO A 205 20.26 2.03 6.51
CA PRO A 205 18.81 1.88 6.70
C PRO A 205 17.98 3.07 6.18
N ILE A 206 18.50 4.29 6.35
CA ILE A 206 17.80 5.52 5.95
C ILE A 206 17.67 5.62 4.42
N ARG A 207 18.65 5.11 3.67
CA ARG A 207 18.59 5.12 2.19
C ARG A 207 17.34 4.37 1.70
N GLU A 208 17.07 3.21 2.30
CA GLU A 208 15.86 2.44 1.97
C GLU A 208 14.59 3.14 2.44
N GLY A 209 14.62 3.78 3.61
CA GLY A 209 13.52 4.61 4.11
C GLY A 209 13.14 5.75 3.15
N ILE A 210 14.13 6.40 2.52
CA ILE A 210 13.88 7.45 1.51
C ILE A 210 13.23 6.84 0.26
N VAL A 211 13.72 5.69 -0.22
CA VAL A 211 13.13 4.98 -1.37
C VAL A 211 11.67 4.63 -1.08
N ALA A 212 11.39 4.04 0.09
CA ALA A 212 10.02 3.72 0.50
C ALA A 212 9.14 4.96 0.66
N GLY A 213 9.69 6.06 1.19
CA GLY A 213 8.98 7.33 1.33
C GLY A 213 8.56 7.96 -0.01
N LEU A 214 9.20 7.59 -1.12
CA LEU A 214 8.80 8.02 -2.47
C LEU A 214 7.63 7.22 -3.03
N GLU A 215 7.34 6.02 -2.50
CA GLU A 215 6.25 5.17 -2.99
C GLU A 215 4.89 5.89 -2.91
N PRO A 216 4.48 6.47 -1.77
CA PRO A 216 3.18 7.14 -1.67
C PRO A 216 3.08 8.33 -2.63
N PHE A 217 4.20 8.97 -2.96
CA PHE A 217 4.23 10.07 -3.93
C PHE A 217 4.01 9.57 -5.37
N ILE A 218 4.71 8.51 -5.74
CA ILE A 218 4.58 7.89 -7.06
C ILE A 218 3.16 7.33 -7.21
N GLU A 219 2.65 6.66 -6.19
CA GLU A 219 1.28 6.14 -6.14
C GLU A 219 0.26 7.28 -6.24
N LEU A 220 0.46 8.38 -5.53
CA LEU A 220 -0.45 9.52 -5.59
C LEU A 220 -0.56 10.17 -6.98
N LEU A 221 0.58 10.36 -7.64
CA LEU A 221 0.65 11.10 -8.90
C LEU A 221 0.34 10.24 -10.12
N TRP A 222 0.70 8.95 -10.07
CA TRP A 222 0.67 8.07 -11.23
C TRP A 222 -0.27 6.87 -11.05
N TYR A 223 -0.73 6.58 -9.83
CA TYR A 223 -1.41 5.32 -9.46
C TYR A 223 -2.55 5.57 -8.45
N ALA A 224 -3.53 6.40 -8.81
CA ALA A 224 -4.74 6.51 -7.98
C ALA A 224 -5.66 5.30 -8.25
N GLN A 225 -5.66 4.31 -7.35
CA GLN A 225 -6.66 3.23 -7.29
C GLN A 225 -7.99 3.67 -6.65
#